data_AF-A0A1J1GK86-F1
#
_entry.id   AF-A0A1J1GK86-F1
#
_cell.length_a   1.000
_cell.length_b   1.000
_cell.length_c   1.000
_cell.angle_alpha   90.00
_cell.angle_beta   90.00
_cell.angle_gamma   90.00
#
_symmetry.space_group_name_H-M   'P 1'
#
loop_
_entity.id
_entity.type
_entity.pdbx_description
1 polymer ?
#
loop_
_entity_poly.entity_id
_entity_poly.type
_entity_poly.pdbx_seq_one_letter_code
_entity_poly.pdbx_strand_id
1 'polypeptide(L)'
;MKISKLIYLFNILFVIQILKPYICYGFTRENGNTDSVEDIDEYLKKKDRNKKILISTAIIAGTLLTAAAIGGGLYFTRDKRKSIWSNDKLGDTAFEILMESELVASQKAVGCSGKSKAEKDKVINQKNIKSIINEEMDKHNVKFSSSQKREIYKFIPFISHIMKHNLKEYEKIYGNA
;
A
#
# COMPACT_ATOMS: atom_id res chain seq x y z
N MET A 1 -8.49 8.42 -2.89
CA MET A 1 -9.02 8.52 -1.50
C MET A 1 -8.18 7.61 -0.61
N LYS A 2 -7.66 8.12 0.52
CA LYS A 2 -6.82 7.33 1.44
C LYS A 2 -7.69 6.28 2.15
N ILE A 3 -7.20 5.04 2.26
CA ILE A 3 -7.88 3.89 2.91
C ILE A 3 -8.47 4.27 4.29
N SER A 4 -7.82 5.22 4.99
CA SER A 4 -8.25 5.73 6.29
C SER A 4 -9.66 6.34 6.29
N LYS A 5 -10.08 7.00 5.21
CA LYS A 5 -11.43 7.59 5.11
C LYS A 5 -12.52 6.51 4.99
N LEU A 6 -12.17 5.39 4.38
CA LEU A 6 -13.08 4.27 4.13
C LEU A 6 -13.35 3.49 5.43
N ILE A 7 -12.31 3.31 6.25
CA ILE A 7 -12.42 2.72 7.59
C ILE A 7 -13.30 3.59 8.50
N TYR A 8 -13.16 4.92 8.45
CA TYR A 8 -14.00 5.84 9.21
C TYR A 8 -15.49 5.73 8.82
N LEU A 9 -15.77 5.60 7.52
CA LEU A 9 -17.13 5.43 7.02
C LEU A 9 -17.78 4.13 7.57
N PHE A 10 -17.03 3.02 7.57
CA PHE A 10 -17.51 1.75 8.12
C PHE A 10 -17.79 1.83 9.62
N ASN A 11 -16.95 2.52 10.39
CA ASN A 11 -17.19 2.73 11.82
C ASN A 11 -18.45 3.57 12.08
N ILE A 12 -18.67 4.63 11.31
CA ILE A 12 -19.88 5.46 11.44
C ILE A 12 -21.14 4.66 11.10
N LEU A 13 -21.12 3.89 10.01
CA LEU A 13 -22.25 3.03 9.63
C LEU A 13 -22.54 1.96 10.69
N PHE A 14 -21.50 1.39 11.30
CA PHE A 14 -21.62 0.42 12.39
C PHE A 14 -22.27 1.04 13.64
N VAL A 15 -21.84 2.25 14.03
CA VAL A 15 -22.43 2.98 15.16
C VAL A 15 -23.90 3.31 14.90
N ILE A 16 -24.26 3.80 13.71
CA ILE A 16 -25.65 4.10 13.33
C ILE A 16 -26.51 2.83 13.39
N GLN A 17 -25.98 1.68 12.98
CA GLN A 17 -26.71 0.42 12.99
C GLN A 17 -26.97 -0.09 14.43
N ILE A 18 -26.03 0.14 15.35
CA ILE A 18 -26.21 -0.16 16.78
C ILE A 18 -27.20 0.80 17.45
N LEU A 19 -27.20 2.08 17.08
CA LEU A 19 -28.10 3.09 17.65
C LEU A 19 -29.53 3.05 17.07
N LYS A 20 -29.72 2.46 15.88
CA LYS A 20 -31.03 2.34 15.21
C LYS A 20 -32.16 1.78 16.10
N PRO A 21 -31.98 0.68 16.87
CA PRO A 21 -33.03 0.19 17.77
C PRO A 21 -33.34 1.15 18.93
N TYR A 22 -32.39 1.98 19.36
CA TYR A 22 -32.59 2.93 20.47
C TYR A 22 -33.27 4.24 20.03
N ILE A 23 -33.11 4.64 18.77
CA ILE A 23 -33.74 5.86 18.22
C ILE A 23 -35.19 5.60 17.77
N CYS A 24 -35.51 4.39 17.28
CA CYS A 24 -36.84 4.08 16.75
C CYS A 24 -37.86 3.60 17.80
N TYR A 25 -37.47 3.29 19.04
CA TYR A 25 -38.39 2.77 20.06
C TYR A 25 -39.26 3.84 20.74
N GLY A 26 -39.07 5.12 20.42
CA GLY A 26 -39.76 6.25 21.05
C GLY A 26 -41.10 6.66 20.41
N PHE A 27 -41.54 6.07 19.29
CA PHE A 27 -42.60 6.67 18.46
C PHE A 27 -43.84 5.80 18.17
N THR A 28 -43.97 4.60 18.73
CA THR A 28 -45.10 3.69 18.37
C THR A 28 -45.90 3.22 19.58
N ARG A 29 -46.11 4.09 20.56
CA ARG A 29 -47.00 3.80 21.70
C ARG A 29 -48.19 4.74 21.71
N GLU A 30 -49.05 4.65 20.70
CA GLU A 30 -50.44 5.10 20.82
C GLU A 30 -51.35 4.43 19.77
N ASN A 31 -52.47 3.90 20.28
CA ASN A 31 -53.75 3.54 19.65
C ASN A 31 -53.93 2.14 19.01
N GLY A 32 -54.58 1.25 19.79
CA GLY A 32 -55.95 0.81 19.47
C GLY A 32 -56.15 -0.62 18.93
N ASN A 33 -56.43 -1.57 19.83
CA ASN A 33 -57.17 -2.84 19.66
C ASN A 33 -57.43 -3.38 18.23
N THR A 34 -56.58 -4.29 17.75
CA THR A 34 -56.92 -5.30 16.72
C THR A 34 -56.13 -6.63 16.92
N ASP A 35 -56.28 -7.24 18.10
CA ASP A 35 -55.47 -8.33 18.67
C ASP A 35 -55.52 -9.73 18.00
N SER A 36 -55.80 -9.89 16.70
CA SER A 36 -55.70 -11.23 16.07
C SER A 36 -55.22 -11.27 14.63
N VAL A 37 -55.35 -10.17 13.87
CA VAL A 37 -54.84 -10.09 12.49
C VAL A 37 -53.47 -9.40 12.45
N GLU A 38 -53.20 -8.47 13.37
CA GLU A 38 -51.88 -7.82 13.49
C GLU A 38 -50.78 -8.80 13.92
N ASP A 39 -51.11 -9.79 14.75
CA ASP A 39 -50.13 -10.77 15.27
C ASP A 39 -49.57 -11.67 14.15
N ILE A 40 -50.37 -11.99 13.14
CA ILE A 40 -49.94 -12.79 11.97
C ILE A 40 -49.04 -11.94 11.06
N ASP A 41 -49.41 -10.67 10.84
CA ASP A 41 -48.66 -9.75 9.98
C ASP A 41 -47.34 -9.30 10.65
N GLU A 42 -47.32 -9.16 11.97
CA GLU A 42 -46.12 -8.87 12.76
C GLU A 42 -45.17 -10.08 12.80
N TYR A 43 -45.69 -11.31 12.92
CA TYR A 43 -44.89 -12.53 12.81
C TYR A 43 -44.27 -12.69 11.42
N LEU A 44 -45.03 -12.41 10.35
CA LEU A 44 -44.55 -12.42 8.97
C LEU A 44 -43.49 -11.33 8.72
N LYS A 45 -43.73 -10.09 9.19
CA LYS A 45 -42.75 -8.98 9.13
C LYS A 45 -41.48 -9.27 9.92
N LYS A 46 -41.59 -9.89 11.10
CA LYS A 46 -40.45 -10.29 11.94
C LYS A 46 -39.63 -11.40 11.27
N LYS A 47 -40.29 -12.37 10.64
CA LYS A 47 -39.64 -13.42 9.84
C LYS A 47 -38.91 -12.84 8.62
N ASP A 48 -39.52 -11.91 7.91
CA ASP A 48 -38.92 -11.27 6.74
C ASP A 48 -37.76 -10.31 7.11
N ARG A 49 -37.89 -9.61 8.24
CA ARG A 49 -36.81 -8.80 8.82
C ARG A 49 -35.62 -9.65 9.27
N ASN A 50 -35.88 -10.78 9.93
CA ASN A 50 -34.84 -11.74 10.31
C ASN A 50 -34.15 -12.35 9.09
N LYS A 51 -34.89 -12.64 8.02
CA LYS A 51 -34.35 -13.14 6.75
C LYS A 51 -33.46 -12.09 6.07
N LYS A 52 -33.90 -10.83 6.03
CA LYS A 52 -33.12 -9.69 5.51
C LYS A 52 -31.85 -9.44 6.33
N ILE A 53 -31.93 -9.52 7.66
CA ILE A 53 -30.75 -9.41 8.54
C ILE A 53 -29.78 -10.55 8.24
N LEU A 54 -30.26 -11.79 8.18
CA LEU A 54 -29.43 -12.98 7.95
C LEU A 54 -28.70 -12.91 6.60
N ILE A 55 -29.40 -12.49 5.54
CA ILE A 55 -28.81 -12.23 4.21
C ILE A 55 -27.76 -11.12 4.29
N SER A 56 -28.05 -10.01 4.98
CA SER A 56 -27.10 -8.90 5.11
C SER A 56 -25.82 -9.29 5.88
N THR A 57 -25.93 -10.08 6.95
CA THR A 57 -24.77 -10.63 7.67
C THR A 57 -24.01 -11.64 6.84
N ALA A 58 -24.68 -12.48 6.04
CA ALA A 58 -24.02 -13.42 5.14
C ALA A 58 -23.22 -12.69 4.05
N ILE A 59 -23.76 -11.59 3.50
CA ILE A 59 -23.07 -10.74 2.53
C ILE A 59 -21.86 -10.06 3.19
N ILE A 60 -22.02 -9.46 4.37
CA ILE A 60 -20.90 -8.80 5.08
C ILE A 60 -19.80 -9.81 5.41
N ALA A 61 -20.16 -10.97 5.96
CA ALA A 61 -19.23 -12.04 6.27
C ALA A 61 -18.51 -12.54 5.01
N GLY A 62 -19.23 -12.73 3.91
CA GLY A 62 -18.65 -13.13 2.62
C GLY A 62 -17.68 -12.09 2.07
N THR A 63 -18.02 -10.80 2.15
CA THR A 63 -17.14 -9.72 1.69
C THR A 63 -15.87 -9.63 2.53
N LEU A 64 -15.99 -9.76 3.86
CA LEU A 64 -14.85 -9.76 4.78
C LEU A 64 -13.95 -10.98 4.58
N LEU A 65 -14.51 -12.17 4.42
CA LEU A 65 -13.77 -13.39 4.09
C LEU A 65 -13.01 -13.25 2.78
N THR A 66 -13.64 -12.66 1.76
CA THR A 66 -13.00 -12.44 0.45
C THR A 66 -11.85 -11.43 0.56
N ALA A 67 -12.05 -10.33 1.29
CA ALA A 67 -11.01 -9.34 1.53
C ALA A 67 -9.84 -9.92 2.36
N ALA A 68 -10.15 -10.74 3.38
CA ALA A 68 -9.15 -11.44 4.18
C ALA A 68 -8.41 -12.53 3.38
N ALA A 69 -9.10 -13.24 2.47
CA ALA A 69 -8.48 -14.23 1.60
C ALA A 69 -7.57 -13.59 0.55
N ILE A 70 -7.96 -12.45 -0.04
CA ILE A 70 -7.13 -11.72 -1.00
C ILE A 70 -5.95 -11.06 -0.28
N GLY A 71 -6.20 -10.35 0.81
CA GLY A 71 -5.16 -9.67 1.60
C GLY A 71 -4.20 -10.65 2.28
N GLY A 72 -4.77 -11.67 2.94
CA GLY A 72 -4.03 -12.76 3.58
C GLY A 72 -3.32 -13.66 2.57
N GLY A 73 -3.97 -14.04 1.47
CA GLY A 73 -3.35 -14.81 0.40
C GLY A 73 -2.16 -14.09 -0.26
N LEU A 74 -2.26 -12.78 -0.49
CA LEU A 74 -1.13 -11.97 -0.96
C LEU A 74 -0.01 -11.85 0.08
N TYR A 75 -0.34 -11.83 1.38
CA TYR A 75 0.63 -11.79 2.46
C TYR A 75 1.35 -13.13 2.64
N PHE A 76 0.64 -14.25 2.72
CA PHE A 76 1.21 -15.58 2.87
C PHE A 76 1.96 -16.06 1.62
N THR A 77 1.58 -15.61 0.42
CA THR A 77 2.37 -15.87 -0.80
C THR A 77 3.55 -14.92 -0.96
N ARG A 78 3.69 -13.89 -0.11
CA ARG A 78 4.83 -12.96 -0.15
C ARG A 78 6.14 -13.67 0.21
N ASP A 79 6.09 -14.56 1.21
CA ASP A 79 7.27 -15.28 1.71
C ASP A 79 7.63 -16.51 0.87
N LYS A 80 6.72 -16.99 0.00
CA LYS A 80 7.00 -18.06 -0.98
C LYS A 80 7.74 -17.57 -2.22
N ARG A 81 7.93 -16.25 -2.40
CA ARG A 81 8.70 -15.73 -3.53
C ARG A 81 10.18 -15.80 -3.17
N LYS A 82 10.93 -16.65 -3.87
CA LYS A 82 12.38 -16.81 -3.67
C LYS A 82 13.07 -15.45 -3.78
N SER A 83 13.70 -15.02 -2.68
CA SER A 83 14.47 -13.78 -2.61
C SER A 83 15.64 -13.83 -3.59
N ILE A 84 16.00 -12.70 -4.18
CA ILE A 84 17.22 -12.59 -5.01
C ILE A 84 18.47 -13.03 -4.25
N TRP A 85 18.50 -12.77 -2.94
CA TRP A 85 19.65 -13.07 -2.07
C TRP A 85 19.75 -14.55 -1.67
N SER A 86 18.77 -15.36 -2.04
CA SER A 86 18.79 -16.82 -1.79
C SER A 86 19.35 -17.63 -2.95
N ASN A 87 19.74 -16.96 -4.04
CA ASN A 87 20.34 -17.56 -5.22
C ASN A 87 21.61 -16.77 -5.54
N ASP A 88 22.77 -17.39 -5.35
CA ASP A 88 24.07 -16.74 -5.49
C ASP A 88 24.21 -16.02 -6.84
N LYS A 89 23.95 -16.70 -7.96
CA LYS A 89 24.04 -16.08 -9.29
C LYS A 89 23.15 -14.86 -9.45
N LEU A 90 21.91 -14.95 -8.99
CA LEU A 90 20.95 -13.85 -9.11
C LEU A 90 21.26 -12.71 -8.14
N GLY A 91 21.78 -13.04 -6.96
CA GLY A 91 22.27 -12.11 -5.95
C GLY A 91 23.50 -11.35 -6.43
N ASP A 92 24.45 -12.05 -7.03
CA ASP A 92 25.68 -11.48 -7.61
C ASP A 92 25.32 -10.48 -8.72
N THR A 93 24.47 -10.88 -9.68
CA THR A 93 24.03 -9.93 -10.72
C THR A 93 23.25 -8.75 -10.16
N ALA A 94 22.40 -8.97 -9.16
CA ALA A 94 21.69 -7.87 -8.50
C ALA A 94 22.65 -6.92 -7.77
N PHE A 95 23.73 -7.45 -7.20
CA PHE A 95 24.79 -6.67 -6.56
C PHE A 95 25.58 -5.86 -7.59
N GLU A 96 26.00 -6.47 -8.71
CA GLU A 96 26.65 -5.78 -9.83
C GLU A 96 25.82 -4.61 -10.34
N ILE A 97 24.52 -4.84 -10.61
CA ILE A 97 23.58 -3.79 -11.02
C ILE A 97 23.53 -2.65 -10.00
N LEU A 98 23.53 -2.95 -8.70
CA LEU A 98 23.51 -1.94 -7.65
C LEU A 98 24.81 -1.12 -7.62
N MET A 99 25.97 -1.77 -7.75
CA MET A 99 27.27 -1.11 -7.79
C MET A 99 27.41 -0.19 -9.01
N GLU A 100 27.02 -0.65 -10.19
CA GLU A 100 27.03 0.16 -11.41
C GLU A 100 26.04 1.33 -11.34
N SER A 101 24.85 1.08 -10.79
CA SER A 101 23.84 2.13 -10.55
C SER A 101 24.36 3.20 -9.61
N GLU A 102 25.05 2.82 -8.54
CA GLU A 102 25.68 3.75 -7.59
C GLU A 102 26.75 4.60 -8.28
N LEU A 103 27.59 3.99 -9.11
CA LEU A 103 28.64 4.69 -9.86
C LEU A 103 28.04 5.74 -10.80
N VAL A 104 27.07 5.35 -11.63
CA VAL A 104 26.38 6.27 -12.55
C VAL A 104 25.65 7.38 -11.79
N ALA A 105 24.99 7.04 -10.68
CA ALA A 105 24.32 8.01 -9.83
C ALA A 105 25.30 9.01 -9.20
N SER A 106 26.45 8.55 -8.71
CA SER A 106 27.50 9.39 -8.15
C SER A 106 28.10 10.34 -9.19
N GLN A 107 28.36 9.86 -10.41
CA GLN A 107 28.83 10.71 -11.51
C GLN A 107 27.80 11.81 -11.84
N LYS A 108 26.51 11.46 -11.92
CA LYS A 108 25.43 12.45 -12.13
C LYS A 108 25.34 13.46 -11.00
N ALA A 109 25.54 13.03 -9.74
CA ALA A 109 25.54 13.92 -8.58
C ALA A 109 26.67 14.95 -8.67
N VAL A 110 27.90 14.49 -8.89
CA VAL A 110 29.09 15.34 -9.05
C VAL A 110 28.95 16.30 -10.23
N GLY A 111 28.38 15.86 -11.36
CA GLY A 111 28.10 16.71 -12.53
C GLY A 111 27.09 17.85 -12.28
N CYS A 112 26.48 17.91 -11.09
CA CYS A 112 25.63 19.02 -10.65
C CYS A 112 26.26 19.88 -9.56
N SER A 113 27.56 19.71 -9.31
CA SER A 113 28.35 20.62 -8.48
C SER A 113 28.20 22.07 -8.96
N GLY A 114 28.10 23.01 -8.02
CA GLY A 114 27.93 24.44 -8.31
C GLY A 114 26.53 24.85 -8.82
N LYS A 115 25.62 23.91 -9.07
CA LYS A 115 24.23 24.21 -9.45
C LYS A 115 23.38 24.61 -8.24
N SER A 116 22.22 25.20 -8.51
CA SER A 116 21.26 25.56 -7.46
C SER A 116 20.75 24.31 -6.72
N LYS A 117 20.31 24.50 -5.46
CA LYS A 117 19.73 23.40 -4.66
C LYS A 117 18.56 22.72 -5.37
N ALA A 118 17.69 23.49 -6.02
CA ALA A 118 16.54 22.96 -6.75
C ALA A 118 16.95 22.05 -7.92
N GLU A 119 18.06 22.35 -8.60
CA GLU A 119 18.60 21.50 -9.67
C GLU A 119 19.25 20.23 -9.11
N LYS A 120 19.98 20.35 -8.00
CA LYS A 120 20.55 19.20 -7.29
C LYS A 120 19.46 18.22 -6.84
N ASP A 121 18.35 18.71 -6.30
CA ASP A 121 17.21 17.89 -5.86
C ASP A 121 16.49 17.21 -7.04
N LYS A 122 16.51 17.80 -8.25
CA LYS A 122 16.01 17.14 -9.48
C LYS A 122 16.87 15.96 -9.92
N VAL A 123 18.16 15.95 -9.57
CA VAL A 123 19.08 14.86 -9.89
C VAL A 123 19.11 13.83 -8.76
N ILE A 124 19.19 14.27 -7.51
CA ILE A 124 19.25 13.42 -6.34
C ILE A 124 17.83 13.18 -5.78
N ASN A 125 17.03 12.43 -6.53
CA ASN A 125 15.73 11.97 -6.06
C ASN A 125 15.48 10.49 -6.39
N GLN A 126 14.51 9.92 -5.68
CA GLN A 126 14.16 8.51 -5.80
C GLN A 126 13.73 8.11 -7.21
N LYS A 127 13.07 9.00 -7.96
CA LYS A 127 12.61 8.69 -9.32
C LYS A 127 13.79 8.54 -10.27
N ASN A 128 14.76 9.43 -10.20
CA ASN A 128 15.96 9.37 -11.03
C ASN A 128 16.81 8.14 -10.69
N ILE A 129 17.05 7.90 -9.40
CA ILE A 129 17.80 6.71 -8.94
C ILE A 129 17.12 5.42 -9.41
N LYS A 130 15.79 5.35 -9.30
CA LYS A 130 15.04 4.21 -9.82
C LYS A 130 15.16 4.04 -11.34
N SER A 131 15.21 5.14 -12.10
CA SER A 131 15.45 5.10 -13.55
C SER A 131 16.81 4.48 -13.85
N ILE A 132 17.86 4.96 -13.17
CA ILE A 132 19.23 4.45 -13.32
C ILE A 132 19.27 2.94 -13.04
N ILE A 133 18.68 2.48 -11.94
CA ILE A 133 18.61 1.05 -11.62
C ILE A 133 17.90 0.26 -12.72
N ASN A 134 16.81 0.77 -13.30
CA ASN A 134 16.12 0.08 -14.40
C ASN A 134 16.97 0.01 -15.66
N GLU A 135 17.65 1.11 -16.00
CA GLU A 135 18.57 1.17 -17.14
C GLU A 135 19.68 0.13 -16.99
N GLU A 136 20.27 -0.01 -15.80
CA GLU A 136 21.28 -1.05 -15.54
C GLU A 136 20.68 -2.46 -15.55
N MET A 137 19.49 -2.67 -14.98
CA MET A 137 18.79 -3.98 -15.10
C MET A 137 18.59 -4.41 -16.55
N ASP A 138 18.22 -3.47 -17.42
CA ASP A 138 17.97 -3.74 -18.83
C ASP A 138 19.28 -4.07 -19.58
N LYS A 139 20.40 -3.42 -19.23
CA LYS A 139 21.73 -3.73 -19.81
C LYS A 139 22.23 -5.13 -19.47
N HIS A 140 22.00 -5.58 -18.24
CA HIS A 140 22.39 -6.92 -17.78
C HIS A 140 21.54 -8.04 -18.39
N ASN A 141 20.49 -7.71 -19.17
CA ASN A 141 19.58 -8.67 -19.80
C ASN A 141 18.93 -9.66 -18.81
N VAL A 142 18.84 -9.32 -17.52
CA VAL A 142 18.25 -10.17 -16.49
C VAL A 142 16.82 -9.73 -16.18
N LYS A 143 15.87 -10.66 -16.34
CA LYS A 143 14.46 -10.43 -16.03
C LYS A 143 14.17 -10.70 -14.55
N PHE A 144 14.17 -9.64 -13.75
CA PHE A 144 13.66 -9.69 -12.38
C PHE A 144 12.13 -9.65 -12.32
N SER A 145 11.54 -10.50 -11.48
CA SER A 145 10.12 -10.40 -11.13
C SER A 145 9.82 -9.12 -10.35
N SER A 146 8.56 -8.70 -10.31
CA SER A 146 8.15 -7.49 -9.57
C SER A 146 8.49 -7.54 -8.07
N SER A 147 8.52 -8.72 -7.45
CA SER A 147 8.99 -8.89 -6.07
C SER A 147 10.49 -8.65 -5.94
N GLN A 148 11.28 -9.23 -6.82
CA GLN A 148 12.73 -9.12 -6.82
C GLN A 148 13.17 -7.68 -7.14
N LYS A 149 12.52 -7.00 -8.09
CA LYS A 149 12.73 -5.56 -8.34
C LYS A 149 12.48 -4.73 -7.09
N ARG A 150 11.44 -5.06 -6.31
CA ARG A 150 11.17 -4.36 -5.03
C ARG A 150 12.26 -4.58 -3.99
N GLU A 151 12.93 -5.74 -3.98
CA GLU A 151 14.08 -5.98 -3.11
C GLU A 151 15.26 -5.09 -3.50
N ILE A 152 15.57 -4.98 -4.79
CA ILE A 152 16.63 -4.08 -5.31
C ILE A 152 16.29 -2.62 -5.00
N TYR A 153 15.04 -2.20 -5.18
CA TYR A 153 14.62 -0.82 -4.87
C TYR A 153 14.72 -0.43 -3.40
N LYS A 154 14.89 -1.38 -2.47
CA LYS A 154 15.17 -1.05 -1.06
C LYS A 154 16.49 -0.31 -0.87
N PHE A 155 17.41 -0.39 -1.85
CA PHE A 155 18.71 0.28 -1.82
C PHE A 155 18.68 1.71 -2.37
N ILE A 156 17.54 2.19 -2.91
CA ILE A 156 17.41 3.58 -3.39
C ILE A 156 17.80 4.63 -2.33
N PRO A 157 17.38 4.53 -1.06
CA PRO A 157 17.78 5.49 -0.03
C PRO A 157 19.29 5.47 0.23
N PHE A 158 19.93 4.30 0.15
CA PHE A 158 21.36 4.14 0.33
C PHE A 158 22.14 4.82 -0.80
N ILE A 159 21.79 4.54 -2.06
CA ILE A 159 22.38 5.22 -3.22
C ILE A 159 22.16 6.74 -3.13
N SER A 160 20.97 7.18 -2.71
CA SER A 160 20.69 8.61 -2.50
C SER A 160 21.61 9.24 -1.45
N HIS A 161 21.90 8.52 -0.37
CA HIS A 161 22.82 8.99 0.67
C HIS A 161 24.25 9.12 0.10
N ILE A 162 24.72 8.11 -0.62
CA ILE A 162 26.04 8.12 -1.27
C ILE A 162 26.17 9.28 -2.26
N MET A 163 25.17 9.49 -3.12
CA MET A 163 25.17 10.63 -4.05
C MET A 163 25.37 11.97 -3.33
N LYS A 164 24.68 12.19 -2.20
CA LYS A 164 24.80 13.43 -1.41
C LYS A 164 26.16 13.55 -0.75
N HIS A 165 26.66 12.45 -0.21
CA HIS A 165 27.99 12.40 0.40
C HIS A 165 29.07 12.74 -0.61
N ASN A 166 29.07 12.07 -1.77
CA ASN A 166 30.06 12.26 -2.82
C ASN A 166 30.00 13.67 -3.41
N LEU A 167 28.81 14.22 -3.63
CA LEU A 167 28.67 15.62 -4.04
C LEU A 167 29.26 16.58 -3.01
N LYS A 168 28.98 16.38 -1.72
CA LYS A 168 29.50 17.25 -0.65
C LYS A 168 31.03 17.20 -0.56
N GLU A 169 31.63 16.00 -0.62
CA GLU A 169 33.08 15.85 -0.60
C GLU A 169 33.72 16.46 -1.85
N TYR A 170 33.10 16.29 -3.02
CA TYR A 170 33.57 16.93 -4.24
C TYR A 170 33.56 18.46 -4.14
N GLU A 171 32.46 19.05 -3.64
CA GLU A 171 32.35 20.50 -3.44
C GLU A 171 33.34 21.02 -2.38
N LYS A 172 33.67 20.21 -1.38
CA LYS A 172 34.69 20.56 -0.38
C LYS A 172 36.11 20.59 -0.97
N ILE A 173 36.43 19.67 -1.87
CA ILE A 173 37.77 19.56 -2.47
C ILE A 173 37.95 20.58 -3.60
N TYR A 174 36.93 20.75 -4.45
CA TYR A 174 37.04 21.50 -5.71
C TYR A 174 36.19 22.79 -5.76
N GLY A 175 35.30 23.00 -4.79
CA GLY A 175 34.37 24.14 -4.76
C GLY A 175 34.85 25.37 -3.99
N ASN A 176 36.08 25.37 -3.48
CA ASN A 176 36.73 26.58 -2.97
C ASN A 176 37.38 27.34 -4.13
N ALA A 177 36.56 28.11 -4.86
CA ALA A 177 37.00 29.19 -5.72
C ALA A 177 36.06 30.39 -5.51
#